data_AF-A0A433D605-F1
#
_entry.id   AF-A0A433D605-F1
#
_cell.length_a   1.000
_cell.length_b   1.000
_cell.length_c   1.000
_cell.angle_alpha   90.00
_cell.angle_beta   90.00
_cell.angle_gamma   90.00
#
_symmetry.space_group_name_H-M   'P 1'
#
loop_
_entity.id
_entity.type
_entity.pdbx_description
1 polymer ?
#
loop_
_entity_poly.entity_id
_entity_poly.type
_entity_poly.pdbx_seq_one_letter_code
_entity_poly.pdbx_strand_id
1 'polypeptide(L)'
;MREDLYEAVRATVRNTPVDTLKPEDARLLTKIELDFRRNGLHLPKEQRDRIKELKQRHSDLKIEFQRNLNQESSTVKFTREELEGMDEDFLGGLKKETGDDGVERFILTMKYPGIVFMGFSKNGSTRNLAHEPDKLNTG
;
A
#
# COMPACT_ATOMS: atom_id res chain seq x y z
N MET A 1 -15.20 16.66 -11.53
CA MET A 1 -14.41 17.02 -12.73
C MET A 1 -14.92 18.39 -13.18
N ARG A 2 -14.04 19.38 -13.36
CA ARG A 2 -14.43 20.76 -13.71
C ARG A 2 -14.30 20.99 -15.22
N GLU A 3 -15.40 20.74 -15.92
CA GLU A 3 -15.48 20.92 -17.38
C GLU A 3 -15.36 22.39 -17.78
N ASP A 4 -15.90 23.28 -16.95
CA ASP A 4 -15.79 24.73 -17.07
C ASP A 4 -14.34 25.22 -17.10
N LEU A 5 -13.48 24.70 -16.22
CA LEU A 5 -12.06 25.02 -16.23
C LEU A 5 -11.35 24.44 -17.44
N TYR A 6 -11.72 23.23 -17.88
CA TYR A 6 -11.11 22.63 -19.06
C TYR A 6 -11.39 23.44 -20.32
N GLU A 7 -12.63 23.91 -20.51
CA GLU A 7 -12.97 24.76 -21.65
C GLU A 7 -12.26 26.11 -21.60
N ALA A 8 -12.11 26.70 -20.41
CA ALA A 8 -11.30 27.91 -20.23
C ALA A 8 -9.83 27.67 -20.63
N VAL A 9 -9.20 26.59 -20.15
CA VAL A 9 -7.82 26.25 -20.53
C VAL A 9 -7.70 25.96 -22.02
N ARG A 10 -8.65 25.23 -22.62
CA ARG A 10 -8.66 25.00 -24.07
C ARG A 10 -8.81 26.28 -24.88
N ALA A 11 -9.63 27.23 -24.42
CA ALA A 11 -9.72 28.54 -25.04
C ALA A 11 -8.39 29.27 -24.97
N THR A 12 -7.72 29.26 -23.80
CA THR A 12 -6.40 29.87 -23.62
C THR A 12 -5.34 29.23 -24.53
N VAL A 13 -5.30 27.91 -24.62
CA VAL A 13 -4.37 27.18 -25.51
C VAL A 13 -4.60 27.55 -26.98
N ARG A 14 -5.85 27.66 -27.42
CA ARG A 14 -6.20 28.01 -28.82
C ARG A 14 -5.87 29.46 -29.15
N ASN A 15 -6.05 30.37 -28.21
CA ASN A 15 -5.96 31.81 -28.44
C ASN A 15 -4.59 32.40 -28.10
N THR A 16 -3.72 31.64 -27.42
CA THR A 16 -2.39 32.12 -27.00
C THR A 16 -1.31 31.50 -27.87
N PRO A 17 -0.56 32.30 -28.65
CA PRO A 17 0.61 31.79 -29.36
C PRO A 17 1.70 31.42 -28.35
N VAL A 18 2.06 30.14 -28.25
CA VAL A 18 3.00 29.63 -27.25
C VAL A 18 4.37 30.29 -27.37
N ASP A 19 4.76 30.71 -28.58
CA ASP A 19 6.03 31.40 -28.88
C ASP A 19 6.10 32.82 -28.29
N THR A 20 4.96 33.39 -27.88
CA THR A 20 4.89 34.71 -27.22
C THR A 20 5.00 34.63 -25.70
N LEU A 21 4.95 33.42 -25.13
CA LEU A 21 5.04 33.18 -23.70
C LEU A 21 6.49 32.97 -23.26
N LYS A 22 6.75 33.24 -21.98
CA LYS A 22 7.99 32.78 -21.36
C LYS A 22 8.05 31.24 -21.39
N PRO A 23 9.23 30.63 -21.47
CA PRO A 23 9.36 29.17 -21.52
C PRO A 23 8.66 28.44 -20.36
N GLU A 24 8.66 29.03 -19.17
CA GLU A 24 7.98 28.46 -17.99
C GLU A 24 6.46 28.49 -18.13
N ASP A 25 5.90 29.62 -18.57
CA ASP A 25 4.45 29.79 -18.77
C ASP A 25 3.93 28.89 -19.90
N ALA A 26 4.69 28.77 -21.00
CA ALA A 26 4.41 27.85 -22.08
C ALA A 26 4.36 26.39 -21.60
N ARG A 27 5.34 25.99 -20.78
CA ARG A 27 5.39 24.65 -20.18
C ARG A 27 4.21 24.43 -19.23
N LEU A 28 3.89 25.41 -18.39
CA LEU A 28 2.78 25.34 -17.44
C LEU A 28 1.46 25.12 -18.19
N LEU A 29 1.18 25.93 -19.21
CA LEU A 29 -0.04 25.82 -20.02
C LEU A 29 -0.17 24.43 -20.66
N THR A 30 0.93 23.92 -21.23
CA THR A 30 0.98 22.57 -21.82
C THR A 30 0.73 21.47 -20.78
N LYS A 31 1.29 21.63 -19.57
CA LYS A 31 1.11 20.65 -18.48
C LYS A 31 -0.33 20.63 -17.96
N ILE A 32 -0.93 21.79 -17.75
CA ILE A 32 -2.32 21.89 -17.29
C ILE A 32 -3.27 21.26 -18.32
N GLU A 33 -3.10 21.56 -19.61
CA GLU A 33 -3.91 20.95 -20.66
C GLU A 33 -3.76 19.42 -20.69
N LEU A 34 -2.51 18.94 -20.62
CA LEU A 34 -2.20 17.51 -20.59
C LEU A 34 -2.88 16.81 -19.41
N ASP A 35 -2.87 17.42 -18.22
CA ASP A 35 -3.48 16.85 -17.03
C ASP A 35 -5.00 16.74 -17.17
N PHE A 36 -5.66 17.75 -17.75
CA PHE A 36 -7.09 17.65 -18.06
C PHE A 36 -7.39 16.57 -19.11
N ARG A 37 -6.54 16.42 -20.13
CA ARG A 37 -6.68 15.35 -21.12
C ARG A 37 -6.50 13.97 -20.49
N ARG A 38 -5.49 13.77 -19.64
CA ARG A 38 -5.28 12.52 -18.86
C ARG A 38 -6.45 12.23 -17.92
N ASN A 39 -7.15 13.26 -17.46
CA ASN A 39 -8.37 13.11 -16.69
C ASN A 39 -9.62 12.79 -17.54
N GLY A 40 -9.49 12.71 -18.86
CA GLY A 40 -10.55 12.30 -19.77
C GLY A 40 -11.50 13.42 -20.18
N LEU A 41 -11.23 14.69 -19.83
CA LEU A 41 -12.16 15.81 -20.08
C LEU A 41 -12.37 16.14 -21.57
N HIS A 42 -11.46 15.68 -22.42
CA HIS A 42 -11.58 15.76 -23.88
C HIS A 42 -12.48 14.69 -24.51
N LEU A 43 -12.88 13.66 -23.74
CA LEU A 43 -13.67 12.54 -24.23
C LEU A 43 -15.19 12.85 -24.15
N PRO A 44 -16.04 12.12 -24.90
CA PRO A 44 -17.49 12.22 -24.78
C PRO A 44 -18.00 11.93 -23.36
N LYS A 45 -19.16 12.49 -23.01
CA LYS A 45 -19.75 12.40 -21.66
C LYS A 45 -19.83 10.97 -21.14
N GLU A 46 -20.30 10.03 -21.96
CA GLU A 46 -20.41 8.62 -21.59
C GLU A 46 -19.07 8.01 -21.14
N GLN A 47 -17.98 8.31 -21.86
CA GLN A 47 -16.64 7.85 -21.48
C GLN A 47 -16.13 8.57 -20.22
N ARG A 48 -16.47 9.85 -20.02
CA ARG A 48 -16.12 10.58 -18.78
C ARG A 48 -16.82 10.00 -17.56
N ASP A 49 -18.10 9.68 -17.69
CA ASP A 49 -18.88 9.05 -16.63
C ASP A 49 -18.28 7.69 -16.27
N ARG A 50 -17.89 6.89 -17.28
CA ARG A 50 -17.19 5.63 -17.04
C ARG A 50 -15.84 5.81 -16.34
N ILE A 51 -15.04 6.81 -16.71
CA ILE A 51 -13.77 7.12 -16.02
C ILE A 51 -14.03 7.51 -14.56
N LYS A 52 -15.09 8.29 -14.30
CA LYS A 52 -15.46 8.71 -12.95
C LYS A 52 -15.81 7.50 -12.08
N GLU A 53 -16.63 6.56 -12.61
CA GLU A 53 -16.95 5.30 -11.93
C GLU A 53 -15.70 4.48 -11.61
N LEU A 54 -14.82 4.29 -12.60
CA LEU A 54 -13.59 3.51 -12.43
C LEU A 54 -12.65 4.14 -11.40
N LYS A 55 -12.52 5.48 -11.40
CA LYS A 55 -11.71 6.20 -10.41
C LYS A 55 -12.26 6.05 -8.99
N GLN A 56 -13.58 6.12 -8.84
CA GLN A 56 -14.24 5.90 -7.55
C GLN A 56 -13.95 4.49 -7.05
N ARG A 57 -14.27 3.47 -7.87
CA ARG A 57 -14.03 2.07 -7.52
C ARG A 57 -12.56 1.79 -7.19
N HIS A 58 -11.64 2.35 -7.96
CA HIS A 58 -10.20 2.19 -7.70
C HIS A 58 -9.78 2.83 -6.37
N SER A 59 -10.34 4.00 -6.02
CA SER A 59 -10.11 4.61 -4.70
C SER A 59 -10.65 3.72 -3.58
N ASP A 60 -11.85 3.20 -3.74
CA ASP A 60 -12.50 2.34 -2.75
C ASP A 60 -11.69 1.04 -2.54
N LEU A 61 -11.26 0.40 -3.63
CA LEU A 61 -10.41 -0.79 -3.58
C LEU A 61 -9.06 -0.54 -2.90
N LYS A 62 -8.44 0.63 -3.12
CA LYS A 62 -7.20 0.99 -2.43
C LYS A 62 -7.40 1.13 -0.92
N ILE A 63 -8.49 1.77 -0.52
CA ILE A 63 -8.85 1.96 0.89
C ILE A 63 -9.12 0.59 1.52
N GLU A 64 -9.91 -0.25 0.86
CA GLU A 64 -10.22 -1.59 1.33
C GLU A 64 -8.97 -2.46 1.45
N PHE A 65 -8.11 -2.47 0.43
CA PHE A 65 -6.85 -3.20 0.46
C PHE A 65 -5.97 -2.76 1.64
N GLN A 66 -5.79 -1.44 1.83
CA GLN A 66 -5.00 -0.92 2.95
C GLN A 66 -5.63 -1.25 4.30
N ARG A 67 -6.96 -1.18 4.40
CA ARG A 67 -7.70 -1.54 5.61
C ARG A 67 -7.49 -3.02 5.94
N ASN A 68 -7.61 -3.90 4.96
CA ASN A 68 -7.42 -5.34 5.14
C ASN A 68 -5.99 -5.65 5.64
N LEU A 69 -4.96 -5.03 5.04
CA LEU A 69 -3.58 -5.16 5.52
C LEU A 69 -3.36 -4.60 6.94
N ASN A 70 -4.00 -3.48 7.28
CA ASN A 70 -3.84 -2.87 8.59
C ASN A 70 -4.56 -3.67 9.70
N GLN A 71 -5.71 -4.25 9.37
CA GLN A 71 -6.52 -5.08 10.24
C GLN A 71 -5.97 -6.50 10.37
N GLU A 72 -5.11 -6.93 9.47
CA GLU A 72 -4.39 -8.19 9.61
C GLU A 72 -3.60 -8.19 10.94
N SER A 73 -3.99 -9.09 11.82
CA SER A 73 -3.37 -9.32 13.12
C SER A 73 -2.86 -10.75 13.24
N SER A 74 -2.51 -11.39 12.12
CA SER A 74 -1.96 -12.73 12.06
C SER A 74 -0.75 -12.82 13.00
N THR A 75 -0.81 -13.77 13.92
CA THR A 75 0.29 -14.07 14.84
C THR A 75 0.74 -15.51 14.68
N VAL A 76 2.02 -15.74 14.93
CA VAL A 76 2.62 -17.07 14.98
C VAL A 76 3.26 -17.23 16.34
N LYS A 77 3.19 -18.43 16.90
CA LYS A 77 3.75 -18.77 18.21
C LYS A 77 4.98 -19.66 18.01
N PHE A 78 6.09 -19.28 18.62
CA PHE A 78 7.35 -20.05 18.56
C PHE A 78 7.92 -20.27 19.95
N THR A 79 8.63 -21.37 20.18
CA THR A 79 9.39 -21.57 21.42
C THR A 79 10.72 -20.82 21.39
N ARG A 80 11.44 -20.79 22.53
CA ARG A 80 12.77 -20.16 22.59
C ARG A 80 13.78 -20.86 21.67
N GLU A 81 13.69 -22.17 21.58
CA GLU A 81 14.56 -23.01 20.76
C GLU A 81 14.32 -22.75 19.27
N GLU A 82 13.08 -22.51 18.87
CA GLU A 82 12.71 -22.19 17.49
C GLU A 82 13.19 -20.79 17.05
N LEU A 83 13.40 -19.88 18.02
CA LEU A 83 13.93 -18.53 17.81
C LEU A 83 15.43 -18.41 18.09
N GLU A 84 16.18 -19.52 18.02
CA GLU A 84 17.63 -19.52 18.19
C GLU A 84 18.32 -18.54 17.22
N GLY A 85 19.13 -17.63 17.78
CA GLY A 85 19.85 -16.58 17.05
C GLY A 85 19.22 -15.19 17.16
N MET A 86 18.05 -15.05 17.79
CA MET A 86 17.47 -13.75 18.12
C MET A 86 18.08 -13.16 19.39
N ASP A 87 18.24 -11.84 19.40
CA ASP A 87 18.76 -11.11 20.57
C ASP A 87 17.75 -11.14 21.74
N GLU A 88 18.25 -11.20 22.98
CA GLU A 88 17.40 -11.22 24.17
C GLU A 88 16.53 -9.98 24.31
N ASP A 89 17.00 -8.81 23.85
CA ASP A 89 16.24 -7.56 23.83
C ASP A 89 15.01 -7.67 22.91
N PHE A 90 15.15 -8.38 21.78
CA PHE A 90 14.03 -8.64 20.88
C PHE A 90 13.02 -9.58 21.54
N LEU A 91 13.48 -10.70 22.11
CA LEU A 91 12.63 -11.67 22.81
C LEU A 91 11.91 -11.07 24.03
N GLY A 92 12.58 -10.18 24.77
CA GLY A 92 12.03 -9.47 25.92
C GLY A 92 10.91 -8.49 25.56
N GLY A 93 10.89 -7.99 24.32
CA GLY A 93 9.82 -7.13 23.80
C GLY A 93 8.58 -7.87 23.31
N LEU A 94 8.63 -9.20 23.19
CA LEU A 94 7.52 -10.02 22.69
C LEU A 94 6.55 -10.40 23.82
N LYS A 95 5.28 -10.55 23.47
CA LYS A 95 4.30 -11.16 24.37
C LYS A 95 4.58 -12.65 24.48
N LYS A 96 4.48 -13.16 25.71
CA LYS A 96 4.64 -14.58 26.01
C LYS A 96 3.31 -15.18 26.44
N GLU A 97 3.12 -16.44 26.08
CA GLU A 97 1.96 -17.23 26.49
C GLU A 97 2.44 -18.63 26.88
N THR A 98 1.95 -19.13 28.00
CA THR A 98 2.19 -20.52 28.44
C THR A 98 1.01 -21.35 27.97
N GLY A 99 1.27 -22.37 27.15
CA GLY A 99 0.23 -23.30 26.72
C GLY A 99 -0.22 -24.23 27.85
N ASP A 100 -1.31 -24.95 27.65
CA ASP A 100 -1.82 -25.97 28.59
C ASP A 100 -0.81 -27.11 28.83
N ASP A 101 0.15 -27.27 27.93
CA ASP A 101 1.30 -28.17 28.01
C ASP A 101 2.44 -27.65 28.91
N GLY A 102 2.31 -26.45 29.46
CA GLY A 102 3.33 -25.80 30.30
C GLY A 102 4.49 -25.19 29.51
N VAL A 103 4.43 -25.19 28.18
CA VAL A 103 5.51 -24.67 27.33
C VAL A 103 5.31 -23.17 27.08
N GLU A 104 6.33 -22.37 27.37
CA GLU A 104 6.36 -20.92 27.09
C GLU A 104 6.62 -20.68 25.60
N ARG A 105 5.72 -19.92 24.96
CA ARG A 105 5.82 -19.53 23.55
C ARG A 105 5.80 -18.01 23.40
N PHE A 106 6.62 -17.51 22.48
CA PHE A 106 6.69 -16.11 22.08
C PHE A 106 5.71 -15.86 20.92
N ILE A 107 4.89 -14.82 21.06
CA ILE A 107 3.91 -14.42 20.05
C ILE A 107 4.54 -13.38 19.13
N LEU A 108 4.73 -13.76 17.86
CA LEU A 108 5.23 -12.90 16.80
C LEU A 108 4.08 -12.45 15.90
N THR A 109 4.01 -11.15 15.60
CA THR A 109 3.06 -10.60 14.63
C THR A 109 3.69 -10.56 13.24
N MET A 110 2.90 -10.72 12.18
CA MET A 110 3.36 -10.51 10.79
C MET A 110 3.54 -9.03 10.42
N LYS A 111 3.55 -8.11 11.39
CA LYS A 111 3.87 -6.70 11.17
C LYS A 111 5.38 -6.50 11.08
N TYR A 112 5.79 -5.38 10.49
CA TYR A 112 7.19 -5.07 10.18
C TYR A 112 8.17 -5.28 11.37
N PRO A 113 7.86 -4.90 12.63
CA PRO A 113 8.76 -5.21 13.76
C PRO A 113 8.93 -6.70 14.04
N GLY A 114 7.88 -7.50 13.78
CA GLY A 114 7.93 -8.95 13.94
C GLY A 114 8.70 -9.63 12.82
N ILE A 115 8.45 -9.30 11.56
CA ILE A 115 9.09 -9.96 10.39
C ILE A 115 10.63 -9.95 10.43
N VAL A 116 11.25 -9.04 11.18
CA VAL A 116 12.71 -8.94 11.37
C VAL A 116 13.33 -10.28 11.80
N PHE A 117 12.62 -11.17 12.51
CA PHE A 117 13.16 -12.49 12.89
C PHE A 117 13.56 -13.36 11.69
N MET A 118 12.97 -13.15 10.50
CA MET A 118 13.34 -13.90 9.30
C MET A 118 14.81 -13.65 8.88
N GLY A 119 15.36 -12.47 9.19
CA GLY A 119 16.74 -12.11 8.85
C GLY A 119 17.79 -12.64 9.84
N PHE A 120 17.40 -12.93 11.08
CA PHE A 120 18.33 -13.25 12.18
C PHE A 120 18.18 -14.67 12.74
N SER A 121 17.03 -15.32 12.55
CA SER A 121 16.83 -16.71 12.99
C SER A 121 17.73 -17.68 12.23
N LYS A 122 18.43 -18.54 12.99
CA LYS A 122 19.34 -19.55 12.43
C LYS A 122 18.60 -20.78 11.90
N ASN A 123 17.40 -21.04 12.41
CA ASN A 123 16.60 -22.19 12.03
C ASN A 123 15.87 -21.96 10.68
N GLY A 124 16.22 -22.77 9.67
CA GLY A 124 15.60 -22.71 8.34
C GLY A 124 14.11 -23.02 8.34
N SER A 125 13.65 -23.88 9.25
CA SER A 125 12.23 -24.26 9.37
C SER A 125 11.38 -23.11 9.91
N THR A 126 11.90 -22.35 10.88
CA THR A 126 11.24 -21.15 11.44
C THR A 126 11.05 -20.06 10.39
N ARG A 127 12.04 -19.86 9.50
CA ARG A 127 11.94 -18.91 8.38
C ARG A 127 10.91 -19.35 7.33
N ASN A 128 10.85 -20.64 7.02
CA ASN A 128 9.86 -21.17 6.07
C ASN A 128 8.44 -21.13 6.63
N LEU A 129 8.24 -21.47 7.91
CA LEU A 129 6.94 -21.36 8.59
C LEU A 129 6.38 -19.93 8.53
N ALA A 130 7.26 -18.94 8.62
CA ALA A 130 6.90 -17.53 8.56
C ALA A 130 6.43 -17.07 7.17
N HIS A 131 6.78 -17.78 6.09
CA HIS A 131 6.29 -17.47 4.74
C HIS A 131 4.86 -17.98 4.49
N GLU A 132 4.36 -18.89 5.32
CA GLU A 132 3.02 -19.49 5.22
C GLU A 132 2.26 -19.42 6.55
N PRO A 133 1.98 -18.21 7.09
CA PRO A 133 1.29 -18.05 8.37
C PRO A 133 -0.11 -18.68 8.38
N ASP A 134 -0.77 -18.79 7.23
CA ASP A 134 -2.10 -19.42 7.10
C ASP A 134 -2.11 -20.92 7.45
N LYS A 135 -0.97 -21.61 7.33
CA LYS A 135 -0.86 -23.04 7.68
C LYS A 135 -0.66 -23.29 9.19
N LEU A 136 -0.48 -22.22 9.97
CA LEU A 136 -0.20 -22.30 11.41
C LEU A 136 -1.44 -22.11 12.29
N ASN A 137 -2.54 -21.60 11.72
CA ASN A 137 -3.82 -21.42 12.41
C ASN A 137 -4.81 -22.58 12.20
N THR A 138 -4.37 -23.70 11.60
CA THR A 138 -5.15 -24.95 11.58
C THR A 138 -4.72 -25.84 12.74
N GLY A 139 -5.25 -25.54 13.92
CA GLY A 139 -5.14 -26.33 15.15
C GLY A 139 -6.31 -26.02 16.07
#